data_AF-A0A7S4DF90-F1
#
_entry.id   AF-A0A7S4DF90-F1
#
_cell.length_a   1.000
_cell.length_b   1.000
_cell.length_c   1.000
_cell.angle_alpha   90.00
_cell.angle_beta   90.00
_cell.angle_gamma   90.00
#
_symmetry.space_group_name_H-M   'P 1'
#
loop_
_entity.id
_entity.type
_entity.pdbx_description
1 polymer ?
#
loop_
_entity_poly.entity_id
_entity_poly.type
_entity_poly.pdbx_seq_one_letter_code
_entity_poly.pdbx_strand_id
1 'polypeptide(L)'
;SEPGADYGVRARAHLCGPGGRAVAVQFAVTSRLPGHRLVGVRVRCDPADPDLWAVQSERVLPALAHQSTGSCYVVLARNPGPAGALAAAHAAASFACELRFRAVPVDPRTGLPAAAAAEDG
;
A
#
# COMPACT_ATOMS: atom_id res chain seq x y z
N SER A 1 2.84 -11.74 2.29
CA SER A 1 4.16 -11.94 1.66
C SER A 1 4.74 -13.26 2.15
N GLU A 2 5.64 -13.87 1.39
CA GLU A 2 6.30 -15.12 1.79
C GLU A 2 7.14 -14.93 3.07
N PRO A 3 7.26 -15.97 3.92
CA PRO A 3 8.18 -15.94 5.06
C PRO A 3 9.62 -15.79 4.57
N GLY A 4 10.31 -14.73 4.99
CA GLY A 4 11.72 -14.49 4.64
C GLY A 4 11.98 -13.38 3.62
N ALA A 5 10.94 -12.81 3.01
CA ALA A 5 11.09 -11.65 2.13
C ALA A 5 11.66 -10.42 2.88
N ASP A 6 12.34 -9.54 2.14
CA ASP A 6 12.91 -8.27 2.63
C ASP A 6 11.86 -7.31 3.22
N TYR A 7 10.58 -7.61 3.04
CA TYR A 7 9.47 -6.87 3.59
C TYR A 7 8.28 -7.78 3.95
N GLY A 8 7.56 -7.39 4.99
CA GLY A 8 6.29 -7.99 5.39
C GLY A 8 5.13 -7.08 4.98
N VAL A 9 4.03 -7.63 4.47
CA VAL A 9 2.78 -6.88 4.25
C VAL A 9 1.62 -7.63 4.89
N ARG A 10 0.86 -6.95 5.75
CA ARG A 10 -0.41 -7.42 6.29
C ARG A 10 -1.52 -6.46 5.88
N ALA A 11 -2.57 -6.97 5.26
CA ALA A 11 -3.73 -6.18 4.85
C ALA A 11 -4.87 -6.36 5.85
N ARG A 12 -5.58 -5.27 6.15
CA ARG A 12 -6.84 -5.28 6.88
C ARG A 12 -7.86 -4.43 6.13
N ALA A 13 -8.99 -5.03 5.77
CA ALA A 13 -10.10 -4.31 5.16
C ALA A 13 -11.04 -3.74 6.21
N HIS A 14 -11.48 -2.51 5.99
CA HIS A 14 -12.45 -1.79 6.80
C HIS A 14 -13.62 -1.41 5.90
N LEU A 15 -14.80 -1.96 6.17
CA LEU A 15 -16.02 -1.54 5.48
C LEU A 15 -16.45 -0.19 6.04
N CYS A 16 -16.66 0.77 5.16
CA CYS A 16 -16.99 2.15 5.51
C CYS A 16 -18.33 2.57 4.89
N GLY A 17 -19.12 3.32 5.68
CA GLY A 17 -20.43 3.84 5.28
C GLY A 17 -21.57 2.81 5.30
N PRO A 18 -22.83 3.26 5.18
CA PRO A 18 -23.99 2.39 5.17
C PRO A 18 -23.89 1.36 4.04
N GLY A 19 -24.03 0.08 4.37
CA GLY A 19 -23.98 -1.02 3.39
C GLY A 19 -22.61 -1.26 2.74
N GLY A 20 -21.50 -0.78 3.35
CA GLY A 20 -20.15 -1.03 2.82
C GLY A 20 -19.88 -0.36 1.48
N ARG A 21 -20.42 0.86 1.28
CA ARG A 21 -20.23 1.67 0.07
C ARG A 21 -18.76 2.02 -0.21
N ALA A 22 -17.91 1.98 0.80
CA ALA A 22 -16.47 2.11 0.64
C ALA A 22 -15.73 1.02 1.43
N VAL A 23 -14.52 0.74 0.97
CA VAL A 23 -13.57 -0.14 1.64
C VAL A 23 -12.26 0.62 1.80
N ALA A 24 -11.82 0.81 3.03
CA ALA A 24 -10.47 1.24 3.32
C ALA A 24 -9.62 -0.01 3.60
N VAL A 25 -8.57 -0.22 2.81
CA VAL A 25 -7.60 -1.29 3.04
C VAL A 25 -6.37 -0.67 3.68
N GLN A 26 -6.10 -1.05 4.93
CA GLN A 26 -4.86 -0.72 5.62
C GLN A 26 -3.81 -1.78 5.27
N PHE A 27 -2.65 -1.33 4.78
CA PHE A 27 -1.49 -2.18 4.56
C PHE A 27 -0.41 -1.85 5.57
N ALA A 28 -0.25 -2.73 6.57
CA ALA A 28 0.86 -2.67 7.51
C ALA A 28 2.10 -3.28 6.85
N VAL A 29 3.08 -2.43 6.53
CA VAL A 29 4.32 -2.79 5.86
C VAL A 29 5.44 -2.81 6.90
N THR A 30 6.19 -3.90 6.96
CA THR A 30 7.37 -4.07 7.81
C THR A 30 8.60 -4.13 6.92
N SER A 31 9.56 -3.21 7.08
CA SER A 31 10.83 -3.29 6.37
C SER A 31 11.80 -4.22 7.10
N ARG A 32 12.44 -5.13 6.38
CA ARG A 32 13.50 -6.01 6.89
C ARG A 32 14.80 -5.82 6.12
N LEU A 33 14.82 -4.92 5.12
CA LEU A 33 15.99 -4.64 4.29
C LEU A 33 17.05 -3.91 5.13
N PRO A 34 18.22 -4.50 5.40
CA PRO A 34 19.28 -3.87 6.20
C PRO A 34 19.96 -2.75 5.41
N GLY A 35 20.44 -1.72 6.12
CA GLY A 35 21.17 -0.59 5.51
C GLY A 35 20.33 0.29 4.59
N HIS A 36 19.00 0.12 4.57
CA HIS A 36 18.10 0.87 3.71
C HIS A 36 16.91 1.44 4.48
N ARG A 37 16.45 2.59 4.00
CA ARG A 37 15.15 3.19 4.35
C ARG A 37 14.24 3.10 3.13
N LEU A 38 13.03 2.59 3.30
CA LEU A 38 12.03 2.62 2.24
C LEU A 38 11.39 4.00 2.23
N VAL A 39 11.24 4.62 1.07
CA VAL A 39 10.67 5.97 0.89
C VAL A 39 9.51 5.91 -0.08
N GLY A 40 8.45 6.68 0.21
CA GLY A 40 7.26 6.73 -0.63
C GLY A 40 6.52 5.40 -0.70
N VAL A 41 6.44 4.69 0.43
CA VAL A 41 5.83 3.36 0.52
C VAL A 41 4.33 3.48 0.30
N ARG A 42 3.83 2.83 -0.75
CA ARG A 42 2.41 2.78 -1.09
C ARG A 42 2.04 1.43 -1.67
N VAL A 43 0.76 1.09 -1.63
CA VAL A 43 0.22 -0.07 -2.34
C VAL A 43 -0.70 0.46 -3.42
N ARG A 44 -0.42 0.07 -4.67
CA ARG A 44 -1.38 0.23 -5.76
C ARG A 44 -2.38 -0.92 -5.66
N CYS A 45 -3.67 -0.62 -5.72
CA CYS A 45 -4.71 -1.63 -5.83
C CYS A 45 -5.46 -1.47 -7.15
N ASP A 46 -5.47 -2.52 -7.97
CA ASP A 46 -6.28 -2.57 -9.17
C ASP A 46 -7.48 -3.50 -8.90
N PRO A 47 -8.73 -2.99 -8.90
CA PRO A 47 -9.91 -3.82 -8.72
C PRO A 47 -10.13 -4.72 -9.94
N ALA A 48 -10.48 -5.98 -9.70
CA ALA A 48 -10.81 -6.92 -10.78
C ALA A 48 -12.05 -6.46 -11.57
N ASP A 49 -13.00 -5.81 -10.88
CA ASP A 49 -14.20 -5.22 -11.46
C ASP A 49 -14.16 -3.68 -11.31
N PRO A 50 -13.49 -2.95 -12.22
CA PRO A 50 -13.36 -1.49 -12.16
C PRO A 50 -14.70 -0.76 -12.36
N ASP A 51 -15.69 -1.41 -12.97
CA ASP A 51 -17.05 -0.90 -13.09
C ASP A 51 -17.81 -0.92 -11.75
N LEU A 52 -17.38 -1.74 -10.80
CA LEU A 52 -18.00 -1.87 -9.48
C LEU A 52 -17.23 -1.11 -8.41
N TRP A 53 -15.89 -1.12 -8.46
CA TRP A 53 -15.02 -0.48 -7.49
C TRP A 53 -14.07 0.49 -8.16
N ALA A 54 -13.98 1.71 -7.63
CA ALA A 54 -13.00 2.69 -8.05
C ALA A 54 -12.10 3.08 -6.88
N VAL A 55 -10.78 3.15 -7.13
CA VAL A 55 -9.84 3.73 -6.17
C VAL A 55 -10.12 5.23 -6.04
N GLN A 56 -10.46 5.68 -4.84
CA GLN A 56 -10.70 7.09 -4.57
C GLN A 56 -9.45 7.79 -4.04
N SER A 57 -8.67 7.12 -3.19
CA SER A 57 -7.46 7.72 -2.65
C SER A 57 -6.45 6.68 -2.20
N GLU A 58 -5.18 7.07 -2.26
CA GLU A 58 -4.04 6.35 -1.69
C GLU A 58 -3.36 7.25 -0.65
N ARG A 59 -3.01 6.68 0.49
CA ARG A 59 -2.20 7.36 1.52
C ARG A 59 -0.85 6.69 1.58
N VAL A 60 0.16 7.45 1.15
CA VAL A 60 1.56 7.05 1.14
C VAL A 60 2.12 7.11 2.55
N LEU A 61 2.88 6.09 2.94
CA LEU A 61 3.77 6.13 4.09
C LEU A 61 5.10 6.79 3.64
N PRO A 62 5.43 8.00 4.12
CA PRO A 62 6.53 8.78 3.56
C PRO A 62 7.87 8.06 3.65
N ALA A 63 8.13 7.38 4.77
CA ALA A 63 9.30 6.54 4.91
C ALA A 63 9.13 5.46 5.99
N LEU A 64 9.94 4.41 5.86
CA LEU A 64 9.98 3.27 6.76
C LEU A 64 11.44 2.83 6.99
N ALA A 65 11.89 2.89 8.23
CA ALA A 65 13.23 2.46 8.63
C ALA A 65 13.34 0.93 8.70
N HIS A 66 14.58 0.43 8.74
CA HIS A 66 14.86 -0.98 8.98
C HIS A 66 14.19 -1.48 10.27
N GLN A 67 13.65 -2.71 10.22
CA GLN A 67 12.93 -3.38 11.32
C GLN A 67 11.71 -2.61 11.87
N SER A 68 11.27 -1.57 11.19
CA SER A 68 10.10 -0.80 11.58
C SER A 68 8.86 -1.26 10.81
N THR A 69 7.69 -1.02 11.40
CA THR A 69 6.40 -1.22 10.73
C THR A 69 5.67 0.12 10.61
N GLY A 70 5.13 0.39 9.43
CA GLY A 70 4.29 1.56 9.17
C GLY A 70 3.05 1.16 8.37
N SER A 71 2.11 2.08 8.19
CA SER A 71 0.87 1.82 7.45
C SER A 71 0.72 2.77 6.28
N CYS A 72 0.32 2.22 5.14
CA CYS A 72 -0.26 2.96 4.03
C CYS A 72 -1.70 2.49 3.83
N TYR A 73 -2.51 3.27 3.11
CA TYR A 73 -3.94 3.00 2.95
C TYR A 73 -4.37 3.16 1.50
N VAL A 74 -5.34 2.35 1.08
CA VAL A 74 -6.07 2.56 -0.16
C VAL A 74 -7.55 2.60 0.17
N VAL A 75 -8.26 3.61 -0.32
CA VAL A 75 -9.71 3.73 -0.18
C VAL A 75 -10.34 3.48 -1.53
N LEU A 76 -11.21 2.47 -1.60
CA LEU A 76 -12.02 2.16 -2.77
C LEU A 76 -13.48 2.48 -2.45
N ALA A 77 -14.19 3.04 -3.41
CA ALA A 77 -15.63 3.24 -3.31
C ALA A 77 -16.35 2.39 -4.35
N ARG A 78 -17.55 1.93 -3.99
CA ARG A 78 -18.45 1.32 -4.95
C ARG A 78 -18.95 2.38 -5.92
N ASN A 79 -18.93 2.07 -7.21
CA ASN A 79 -19.51 2.92 -8.22
C ASN A 79 -21.04 2.97 -8.03
N PRO A 80 -21.65 4.17 -7.99
CA PRO A 80 -23.09 4.31 -7.75
C PRO A 80 -23.95 4.06 -9.01
N GLY A 81 -23.35 3.65 -10.13
CA GLY A 81 -24.06 3.45 -11.40
C GLY A 81 -25.04 2.26 -11.38
N PRO A 82 -25.92 2.16 -12.39
CA PRO A 82 -26.93 1.08 -12.50
C PRO A 82 -26.32 -0.32 -12.48
N ALA A 83 -25.15 -0.48 -13.11
CA ALA A 83 -24.37 -1.72 -13.10
C ALA A 83 -23.83 -2.06 -11.69
N GLY A 84 -23.45 -1.06 -10.91
CA GLY A 84 -23.00 -1.22 -9.53
C GLY A 84 -24.12 -1.62 -8.56
N ALA A 85 -25.34 -1.13 -8.78
CA ALA A 85 -26.51 -1.52 -7.99
C ALA A 85 -26.95 -2.97 -8.25
N LEU A 86 -26.84 -3.45 -9.50
CA LEU A 86 -27.24 -4.80 -9.90
C LEU A 86 -26.23 -5.89 -9.48
N ALA A 87 -24.92 -5.58 -9.51
CA ALA A 87 -23.84 -6.50 -9.14
C ALA A 87 -23.53 -6.54 -7.62
N ALA A 88 -23.93 -5.51 -6.87
CA ALA A 88 -23.61 -5.36 -5.44
C ALA A 88 -24.24 -6.39 -4.50
N ALA A 89 -25.24 -7.15 -4.94
CA ALA A 89 -25.95 -8.09 -4.10
C ALA A 89 -25.12 -9.33 -3.71
N HIS A 90 -24.17 -9.78 -4.54
CA HIS A 90 -23.46 -11.06 -4.30
C HIS A 90 -22.01 -11.14 -4.80
N ALA A 91 -21.41 -10.08 -5.34
CA ALA A 91 -20.05 -10.15 -5.88
C ALA A 91 -18.97 -10.14 -4.79
N ALA A 92 -18.16 -11.21 -4.74
CA ALA A 92 -16.88 -11.18 -4.03
C ALA A 92 -15.96 -10.17 -4.73
N ALA A 93 -15.42 -9.20 -3.98
CA ALA A 93 -14.48 -8.23 -4.53
C ALA A 93 -13.05 -8.78 -4.44
N SER A 94 -12.31 -8.73 -5.54
CA SER A 94 -10.89 -9.04 -5.57
C SER A 94 -10.08 -7.86 -6.08
N PHE A 95 -8.88 -7.70 -5.53
CA PHE A 95 -7.99 -6.57 -5.83
C PHE A 95 -6.57 -7.11 -6.03
N ALA A 96 -5.98 -6.83 -7.19
CA ALA A 96 -4.56 -7.04 -7.39
C ALA A 96 -3.80 -5.93 -6.64
N CYS A 97 -2.83 -6.30 -5.81
CA CYS A 97 -2.12 -5.34 -4.96
C CYS A 97 -0.61 -5.38 -5.26
N GLU A 98 -0.02 -4.21 -5.51
CA GLU A 98 1.41 -4.05 -5.78
C GLU A 98 2.03 -3.07 -4.78
N LEU A 99 2.97 -3.54 -3.96
CA LEU A 99 3.75 -2.69 -3.05
C LEU A 99 4.81 -1.93 -3.85
N ARG A 100 4.80 -0.60 -3.77
CA ARG A 100 5.75 0.30 -4.45
C ARG A 100 6.48 1.16 -3.43
N PHE A 101 7.79 1.27 -3.59
CA PHE A 101 8.66 2.11 -2.77
C PHE A 101 9.99 2.35 -3.49
N ARG A 102 10.77 3.31 -2.99
CA ARG A 102 12.20 3.44 -3.31
C ARG A 102 13.02 3.02 -2.09
N ALA A 103 13.97 2.11 -2.27
CA ALA A 103 14.96 1.82 -1.24
C ALA A 103 16.09 2.86 -1.34
N VAL A 104 16.39 3.53 -0.23
CA VAL A 104 17.46 4.52 -0.13
C VAL A 104 18.50 3.99 0.85
N PRO A 105 19.77 3.85 0.44
CA PRO A 105 20.85 3.46 1.35
C PRO A 105 20.99 4.46 2.51
N VAL A 106 21.13 3.95 3.73
CA VAL A 106 21.36 4.75 4.93
C VAL A 106 22.56 4.22 5.70
N ASP A 107 23.30 5.12 6.33
CA ASP A 107 24.32 4.73 7.29
C ASP A 107 23.66 4.03 8.49
N PRO A 108 24.04 2.79 8.82
CA PRO A 108 23.43 2.04 9.91
C PRO A 108 23.64 2.66 11.30
N ARG A 109 24.64 3.55 11.46
CA ARG A 109 24.94 4.21 12.74
C ARG A 109 24.12 5.48 12.94
N THR A 110 23.91 6.26 11.87
CA THR A 110 23.27 7.58 11.96
C THR A 110 21.84 7.58 11.44
N GLY A 111 21.44 6.57 10.65
CA GLY A 111 20.14 6.50 9.98
C GLY A 111 19.95 7.56 8.87
N LEU A 112 20.99 8.34 8.59
CA LEU A 112 21.00 9.35 7.55
C LEU A 112 21.25 8.69 6.19
N PRO A 113 20.71 9.25 5.09
CA PRO A 113 21.08 8.80 3.75
C PRO A 113 22.61 8.74 3.65
N ALA A 114 23.15 7.62 3.18
CA ALA A 114 24.57 7.58 2.83
C ALA A 114 24.77 8.70 1.83
N ALA A 115 25.62 9.69 2.16
CA ALA A 115 25.88 10.82 1.29
C ALA A 115 26.09 10.27 -0.12
N ALA A 116 25.27 10.71 -1.08
CA ALA A 116 25.47 10.33 -2.47
C ALA A 116 26.94 10.62 -2.74
N ALA A 117 27.72 9.57 -2.99
CA ALA A 117 29.06 9.77 -3.51
C ALA A 117 28.86 10.70 -4.69
N ALA A 118 29.43 11.90 -4.61
CA ALA A 118 29.28 12.92 -5.61
C ALA A 118 29.56 12.28 -6.96
N GLU A 119 28.53 12.12 -7.79
CA GLU A 119 28.74 11.83 -9.21
C GLU A 119 29.21 13.14 -9.84
N ASP A 120 30.50 13.42 -9.65
CA ASP A 120 31.30 14.14 -10.63
C ASP A 120 31.82 13.09 -11.62
N GLY A 121 31.38 13.23 -12.88
CA GLY A 121 31.78 12.42 -14.03
C GLY A 121 31.10 12.90 -15.30
#